data_AF-A0AA37LAI3-F1
#
_entry.id   AF-A0AA37LAI3-F1
#
_cell.length_a   1.000
_cell.length_b   1.000
_cell.length_c   1.000
_cell.angle_alpha   90.00
_cell.angle_beta   90.00
_cell.angle_gamma   90.00
#
_symmetry.space_group_name_H-M   'P 1'
#
loop_
_entity.id
_entity.type
_entity.pdbx_description
1 polymer ?
#
loop_
_entity_poly.entity_id
_entity_poly.type
_entity_poly.pdbx_seq_one_letter_code
_entity_poly.pdbx_strand_id
1 'polypeptide(L)' 'MPLTSESLHSAQASEFARYASRRSVVHSTKGIVSCTQPLAAKCGIEVLRAGGNAADAAVAVG' A
#
# COMPACT_ATOMS: atom_id res chain seq x y z
N MET A 1 -18.62 -19.21 -28.14
CA MET A 1 -17.30 -19.23 -27.47
C MET A 1 -17.53 -19.05 -25.98
N PRO A 2 -17.03 -19.95 -25.11
CA PRO A 2 -17.14 -19.78 -23.65
C PRO A 2 -16.22 -18.64 -23.21
N LEU A 3 -16.71 -17.79 -22.31
CA LEU A 3 -15.94 -16.68 -21.73
C LEU A 3 -14.89 -17.28 -20.76
N THR A 4 -13.60 -17.07 -21.05
CA THR A 4 -12.46 -17.56 -20.26
C THR A 4 -12.31 -16.77 -18.95
N SER A 5 -11.56 -17.30 -17.97
CA SER A 5 -11.25 -16.62 -16.70
C SER A 5 -10.59 -15.23 -16.86
N GLU A 6 -10.07 -14.93 -18.04
CA GLU A 6 -9.58 -13.60 -18.41
C GLU A 6 -10.70 -12.56 -18.51
N SER A 7 -11.94 -12.97 -18.82
CA SER A 7 -13.11 -12.08 -18.80
C SER A 7 -13.64 -11.79 -17.40
N LEU A 8 -13.25 -12.59 -16.40
CA LEU A 8 -13.64 -12.37 -14.99
C LEU A 8 -12.86 -11.20 -14.38
N HIS A 9 -11.68 -10.91 -14.92
CA HIS A 9 -10.94 -9.72 -14.57
C HIS A 9 -11.53 -8.55 -15.33
N SER A 10 -12.62 -8.01 -14.78
CA SER A 10 -13.03 -6.65 -15.07
C SER A 10 -11.80 -5.76 -15.00
N ALA A 11 -11.44 -5.14 -16.13
CA ALA A 11 -10.56 -3.99 -16.17
C ALA A 11 -11.24 -2.80 -15.47
N GLN A 12 -11.62 -2.95 -14.20
CA GLN A 12 -12.18 -1.89 -13.38
C GLN A 12 -11.05 -0.99 -12.89
N ALA A 13 -10.31 -0.42 -13.84
CA ALA A 13 -9.82 0.93 -13.69
C ALA A 13 -11.05 1.87 -13.71
N SER A 14 -11.70 1.94 -12.55
CA SER A 14 -12.57 2.98 -12.01
C SER A 14 -13.48 3.74 -12.98
N GLU A 15 -14.79 3.55 -12.81
CA GLU A 15 -15.87 4.40 -13.30
C GLU A 15 -15.77 5.88 -12.81
N PHE A 16 -14.79 6.21 -11.95
CA PHE A 16 -14.59 7.53 -11.33
C PHE A 16 -13.23 8.18 -11.59
N ALA A 17 -12.34 7.57 -12.39
CA ALA A 17 -11.05 8.19 -12.72
C ALA A 17 -11.10 8.78 -14.14
N ARG A 18 -11.46 10.08 -14.25
CA ARG A 18 -11.46 10.80 -15.54
C ARG A 18 -10.10 10.78 -16.25
N TYR A 19 -9.02 10.58 -15.51
CA TYR A 19 -7.65 10.52 -16.01
C TYR A 19 -6.85 9.43 -15.29
N ALA A 20 -5.87 8.84 -15.99
CA ALA A 20 -4.97 7.86 -15.41
C ALA A 20 -4.14 8.47 -14.27
N SER A 21 -4.22 7.85 -13.09
CA SER A 21 -3.39 8.23 -11.95
C SER A 21 -2.00 7.60 -12.04
N ARG A 22 -1.03 8.19 -11.34
CA ARG A 22 0.35 7.69 -11.23
C ARG A 22 0.75 7.71 -9.75
N ARG A 23 1.51 6.70 -9.32
CA ARG A 23 2.13 6.67 -7.98
C ARG A 23 3.63 6.90 -8.14
N SER A 24 4.13 7.98 -7.57
CA SER A 24 5.58 8.23 -7.49
C SER A 24 6.23 7.25 -6.52
N VAL A 25 7.47 6.88 -6.78
CA VAL A 25 8.26 6.08 -5.85
C VAL A 25 8.48 6.89 -4.57
N VAL A 26 8.28 6.26 -3.41
CA VAL A 26 8.50 6.88 -2.10
C VAL A 26 9.90 6.52 -1.62
N HIS A 27 10.67 7.53 -1.22
CA HIS A 27 12.01 7.39 -0.67
C HIS A 27 12.05 7.85 0.79
N SER A 28 12.95 7.28 1.59
CA SER A 28 13.20 7.69 2.97
C SER A 28 14.64 7.37 3.38
N THR A 29 15.22 8.20 4.24
CA THR A 29 16.57 7.99 4.80
C THR A 29 16.55 7.40 6.21
N LYS A 30 15.40 7.40 6.89
CA LYS A 30 15.26 6.99 8.30
C LYS A 30 14.37 5.77 8.51
N GLY A 31 13.59 5.39 7.51
CA GLY A 31 12.68 4.25 7.58
C GLY A 31 11.43 4.44 6.73
N ILE A 32 10.88 3.34 6.23
CA ILE A 32 9.68 3.30 5.39
C ILE A 32 8.79 2.14 5.84
N VAL A 33 7.47 2.34 5.81
CA VAL A 33 6.46 1.31 6.11
C VAL A 33 5.47 1.27 4.95
N SER A 34 5.15 0.08 4.46
CA SER A 34 4.21 -0.16 3.36
C SER A 34 3.25 -1.28 3.71
N CYS A 35 1.95 -1.02 3.61
CA CYS A 35 0.88 -2.00 3.81
C CYS A 35 -0.41 -1.54 3.12
N THR A 36 -1.42 -2.41 3.09
CA THR A 36 -2.73 -2.13 2.45
C THR A 36 -3.56 -1.11 3.22
N GLN A 37 -3.41 -1.05 4.55
CA GLN A 37 -4.18 -0.17 5.42
C GLN A 37 -3.37 1.09 5.83
N PRO A 38 -3.80 2.31 5.44
CA PRO A 38 -3.04 3.53 5.74
C PRO A 38 -2.86 3.80 7.25
N LEU A 39 -3.83 3.42 8.07
CA LEU A 39 -3.74 3.56 9.53
C LEU A 39 -2.73 2.59 10.15
N ALA A 40 -2.60 1.37 9.60
CA ALA A 40 -1.57 0.44 10.03
C ALA A 40 -0.17 0.95 9.65
N ALA A 41 -0.02 1.52 8.44
CA ALA A 41 1.23 2.17 8.04
C ALA A 41 1.60 3.30 9.00
N LYS A 42 0.62 4.12 9.42
CA LYS A 42 0.81 5.17 10.41
C LYS A 42 1.29 4.60 11.76
N CYS A 43 0.70 3.50 12.23
CA CYS A 43 1.13 2.82 13.46
C CYS A 43 2.61 2.41 13.39
N GLY A 44 3.03 1.74 12.32
CA GLY A 44 4.43 1.38 12.11
C GLY A 44 5.37 2.59 12.05
N ILE A 45 4.94 3.69 11.43
CA ILE A 45 5.71 4.95 11.40
C ILE A 45 5.87 5.55 12.80
N GLU A 46 4.84 5.52 13.66
CA GLU A 46 4.95 5.99 15.04
C GLU A 46 5.92 5.15 15.87
N VAL A 47 5.97 3.83 15.65
CA VAL A 47 6.97 2.96 16.31
C VAL A 47 8.39 3.32 15.89
N LEU A 48 8.63 3.52 14.58
CA LEU A 48 9.94 3.99 14.10
C LEU A 48 10.32 5.37 14.69
N ARG A 49 9.35 6.28 14.82
CA ARG A 49 9.56 7.61 15.44
C ARG A 49 9.89 7.53 16.93
N ALA A 50 9.33 6.55 17.63
CA ALA A 50 9.62 6.27 19.03
C ALA A 50 10.99 5.60 19.24
N GLY A 51 11.74 5.33 18.17
CA GLY A 51 13.06 4.69 18.22
C GLY A 51 13.04 3.17 18.06
N GLY A 52 11.89 2.58 17.72
CA GLY A 52 11.78 1.17 17.37
C GLY A 52 12.48 0.82 16.06
N ASN A 53 12.81 -0.45 15.89
CA ASN A 53 13.45 -0.96 14.67
C ASN A 53 12.40 -1.44 13.63
N ALA A 54 12.87 -1.98 12.50
CA ALA A 54 12.00 -2.46 11.42
C ALA A 54 11.11 -3.65 11.82
N ALA A 55 11.59 -4.54 12.70
CA ALA A 55 10.80 -5.65 13.22
C ALA A 55 9.71 -5.16 14.18
N ASP A 56 10.03 -4.22 15.08
CA ASP A 56 9.04 -3.60 15.97
C ASP A 56 7.92 -2.93 15.15
N ALA A 57 8.31 -2.20 14.10
CA ALA A 57 7.37 -1.57 13.19
C ALA A 57 6.51 -2.58 12.43
N ALA A 58 7.07 -3.74 12.05
CA ALA A 58 6.32 -4.81 11.40
C ALA A 58 5.27 -5.43 12.33
N VAL A 59 5.59 -5.64 13.62
CA VAL A 59 4.64 -6.13 14.62
C VAL A 59 3.50 -5.13 14.86
N ALA A 60 3.80 -3.82 14.80
CA ALA A 60 2.77 -2.78 14.95
C ALA A 60 1.85 -2.61 13.72
N VAL A 61 2.28 -3.11 12.55
CA VAL A 61 1.52 -3.11 11.30
C VAL A 61 0.71 -4.40 11.12
N GLY A 62 1.29 -5.53 11.55
CA GLY A 62 0.88 -6.91 11.27
C GLY A 62 -0.36 -7.41 11.99
#